data_AF-A0A8J2HEN4-F1
#
_entry.id   AF-A0A8J2HEN4-F1
#
_cell.length_a   1.000
_cell.length_b   1.000
_cell.length_c   1.000
_cell.angle_alpha   90.00
_cell.angle_beta   90.00
_cell.angle_gamma   90.00
#
_symmetry.space_group_name_H-M   'P 1'
#
loop_
_entity.id
_entity.type
_entity.pdbx_description
1 polymer ?
#
loop_
_entity_poly.entity_id
_entity_poly.type
_entity_poly.pdbx_seq_one_letter_code
_entity_poly.pdbx_strand_id
1 'polypeptide(L)'
;WCIINGLKLNPNKTKAVIFGSAQKLADVQCEVIPNIVVNDTIVDYCKSVNYRGVILQDTLIWSLQITEVCKSSMRTEILEPRLRRGDIRQNYLELSVYHSAKYEKSFLISDFKIWNQLPADCTTLPTFMEFRIACYEYFLQSDRS
;
A
#
# COMPACT_ATOMS: atom_id res chain seq x y z
N TRP A 1 -2.79 29.81 -16.63
CA TRP A 1 -2.17 28.90 -17.62
C TRP A 1 -3.20 28.04 -18.35
N CYS A 2 -4.05 27.25 -17.68
CA CYS A 2 -5.03 26.35 -18.35
C CYS A 2 -5.90 27.07 -19.39
N ILE A 3 -6.52 28.19 -19.00
CA ILE A 3 -7.37 29.02 -19.88
C ILE A 3 -6.59 29.51 -21.11
N ILE A 4 -5.36 30.00 -20.90
CA ILE A 4 -4.48 30.49 -21.97
C ILE A 4 -4.16 29.39 -23.00
N ASN A 5 -4.12 28.12 -22.56
CA ASN A 5 -3.85 26.96 -23.41
C ASN A 5 -5.14 26.25 -23.88
N GLY A 6 -6.31 26.89 -23.78
CA GLY A 6 -7.58 26.33 -24.24
C GLY A 6 -8.09 25.13 -23.42
N LEU A 7 -7.52 24.87 -22.24
CA LEU A 7 -7.96 23.82 -21.34
C LEU A 7 -9.10 24.32 -20.45
N LYS A 8 -10.18 23.53 -20.37
CA LYS A 8 -11.31 23.78 -19.48
C LYS A 8 -11.22 22.86 -18.26
N LEU A 9 -11.20 23.45 -17.07
CA LEU A 9 -11.31 22.70 -15.83
C LEU A 9 -12.77 22.34 -15.59
N ASN A 10 -13.02 21.15 -15.05
CA ASN A 10 -14.36 20.73 -14.63
C ASN A 10 -14.47 20.95 -13.12
N PRO A 11 -15.25 21.93 -12.64
CA PRO A 11 -15.34 22.24 -11.21
C PRO A 11 -15.82 21.03 -10.40
N ASN A 12 -16.79 20.27 -10.90
CA ASN A 12 -17.35 19.09 -10.23
C ASN A 12 -16.36 17.94 -10.08
N LYS A 13 -15.30 17.90 -10.90
CA LYS A 13 -14.23 16.90 -10.81
C LYS A 13 -12.95 17.45 -10.18
N THR A 14 -12.91 18.74 -9.88
CA THR A 14 -11.74 19.40 -9.31
C THR A 14 -11.84 19.33 -7.80
N LYS A 15 -10.73 18.95 -7.16
CA LYS A 15 -10.62 18.87 -5.70
C LYS A 15 -9.40 19.65 -5.28
N ALA A 16 -9.53 20.40 -4.18
CA ALA A 16 -8.40 21.07 -3.55
C ALA A 16 -7.96 20.26 -2.33
N VAL A 17 -6.64 20.13 -2.15
CA VAL A 17 -6.04 19.50 -0.97
C VAL A 17 -4.88 20.37 -0.53
N ILE A 18 -4.78 20.62 0.78
CA ILE A 18 -3.63 21.27 1.39
C ILE A 18 -2.79 20.16 2.02
N PHE A 19 -1.51 20.12 1.68
CA PHE A 19 -0.58 19.15 2.24
C PHE A 19 0.24 19.78 3.37
N GLY A 20 0.43 19.04 4.45
CA GLY A 20 1.23 19.48 5.60
C GLY A 20 1.25 18.44 6.71
N SER A 21 2.06 18.67 7.76
CA SER A 21 1.97 17.81 8.95
C SER A 21 0.64 18.04 9.68
N ALA A 22 0.19 17.07 10.47
CA ALA A 22 -1.05 17.21 11.24
C ALA A 22 -1.05 18.47 12.15
N GLN A 23 0.10 18.80 12.74
CA GLN A 23 0.28 20.03 13.53
C GLN A 23 0.09 21.28 12.66
N LYS A 24 0.76 21.34 11.50
CA LYS A 24 0.67 22.50 10.62
C LYS A 24 -0.72 22.65 9.99
N LEU A 25 -1.40 21.56 9.68
CA LEU A 25 -2.77 21.61 9.19
C LEU A 25 -3.76 22.07 10.26
N ALA A 26 -3.50 21.77 11.54
CA ALA A 26 -4.29 22.30 12.64
C ALA A 26 -4.07 23.82 12.81
N ASP A 27 -2.82 24.29 12.69
CA ASP A 27 -2.50 25.72 12.72
C ASP A 27 -3.18 26.46 11.54
N VAL A 28 -3.15 25.86 10.35
CA VAL A 28 -3.78 26.41 9.13
C VAL A 28 -5.30 26.54 9.26
N GLN A 29 -5.96 25.73 10.10
CA GLN A 29 -7.40 25.91 10.40
C GLN A 29 -7.69 27.14 11.25
N CYS A 30 -6.69 27.63 12.01
CA CYS A 30 -6.79 28.89 12.73
C CYS A 30 -6.53 30.11 11.82
N GLU A 31 -5.96 29.90 10.64
CA GLU A 31 -5.73 30.94 9.63
C GLU A 31 -6.86 30.98 8.58
N VAL A 32 -7.16 32.17 8.04
CA VAL A 32 -8.17 32.32 6.99
C VAL A 32 -7.56 31.91 5.65
N ILE A 33 -7.89 30.71 5.18
CA ILE A 33 -7.47 30.21 3.87
C ILE A 33 -8.41 30.76 2.80
N PRO A 34 -7.89 31.33 1.70
CA PRO A 34 -8.73 31.80 0.60
C PRO A 34 -9.48 30.64 -0.08
N ASN A 35 -10.69 30.92 -0.55
CA ASN A 35 -11.47 29.98 -1.35
C ASN A 35 -10.84 29.80 -2.74
N ILE A 36 -10.79 28.56 -3.21
CA ILE A 36 -10.38 28.26 -4.59
C ILE A 36 -11.63 28.31 -5.48
N VAL A 37 -11.60 29.15 -6.50
CA VAL A 37 -12.72 29.32 -7.45
C VAL A 37 -12.31 28.80 -8.82
N VAL A 38 -13.12 27.90 -9.37
CA VAL A 38 -12.95 27.32 -10.71
C VAL A 38 -14.25 27.50 -11.49
N ASN A 39 -14.21 28.29 -12.58
CA ASN A 39 -15.38 28.63 -13.39
C ASN A 39 -16.58 29.08 -12.53
N ASP A 40 -16.35 30.07 -11.66
CA ASP A 40 -17.35 30.65 -10.73
C ASP A 40 -17.91 29.68 -9.68
N THR A 41 -17.36 28.47 -9.58
CA THR A 41 -17.72 27.48 -8.56
C THR A 41 -16.63 27.43 -7.50
N ILE A 42 -17.01 27.52 -6.23
CA ILE A 42 -16.08 27.33 -5.10
C ILE A 42 -15.75 25.84 -5.00
N VAL A 43 -14.47 25.52 -4.94
CA VAL A 43 -13.96 24.15 -4.78
C VAL A 43 -13.61 23.94 -3.31
N ASP A 44 -14.29 22.97 -2.69
CA ASP A 44 -14.03 22.61 -1.30
C ASP A 44 -12.66 21.95 -1.12
N TYR A 45 -12.05 22.22 0.04
CA TYR A 45 -10.87 21.51 0.49
C TYR A 45 -11.25 20.11 1.00
N CYS A 46 -10.47 19.11 0.60
CA CYS A 46 -10.65 17.74 1.05
C CYS A 46 -9.38 17.19 1.70
N LYS A 47 -9.55 16.19 2.57
CA LYS A 47 -8.45 15.54 3.32
C LYS A 47 -7.73 14.47 2.52
N SER A 48 -8.33 13.99 1.44
CA SER A 48 -7.68 13.01 0.58
C SER A 48 -8.17 13.08 -0.86
N VAL A 49 -7.27 12.74 -1.78
CA VAL A 49 -7.57 12.65 -3.20
C VAL A 49 -7.03 11.35 -3.76
N ASN A 50 -7.84 10.68 -4.59
CA ASN A 50 -7.36 9.56 -5.38
C ASN A 50 -6.74 10.10 -6.68
N TYR A 51 -5.44 9.92 -6.80
CA TYR A 51 -4.68 10.28 -7.99
C TYR A 51 -4.15 9.00 -8.65
N ARG A 52 -4.78 8.62 -9.78
CA ARG A 52 -4.40 7.43 -10.58
C ARG A 52 -4.29 6.13 -9.77
N GLY A 53 -5.12 5.98 -8.74
CA GLY A 53 -5.14 4.79 -7.89
C GLY A 53 -4.22 4.84 -6.67
N VAL A 54 -3.57 5.99 -6.44
CA VAL A 54 -2.87 6.31 -5.20
C VAL A 54 -3.73 7.29 -4.41
N ILE A 55 -4.03 6.96 -3.16
CA ILE A 55 -4.72 7.85 -2.24
C ILE A 55 -3.68 8.73 -1.57
N LEU A 56 -3.73 10.03 -1.86
CA LEU A 56 -2.91 11.05 -1.23
C LEU A 56 -3.73 11.68 -0.10
N GLN A 57 -3.26 11.56 1.13
CA GLN A 57 -3.85 12.25 2.28
C GLN A 57 -3.18 13.61 2.49
N ASP A 58 -3.92 14.57 3.04
CA ASP A 58 -3.46 15.91 3.46
C ASP A 58 -2.20 15.85 4.33
N THR A 59 -2.13 14.86 5.21
CA THR A 59 -1.00 14.62 6.12
C THR A 59 0.19 13.90 5.46
N LEU A 60 0.05 13.49 4.19
CA LEU A 60 1.00 12.62 3.47
C LEU A 60 1.31 11.30 4.19
N ILE A 61 0.46 10.89 5.14
CA ILE A 61 0.52 9.59 5.78
C ILE A 61 -0.02 8.53 4.81
N TRP A 62 0.62 7.36 4.80
CA TRP A 62 0.32 6.27 3.86
C TRP A 62 -0.69 5.25 4.38
N SER A 63 -1.10 5.34 5.65
CA SER A 63 -1.91 4.32 6.32
C SER A 63 -3.22 4.02 5.58
N LEU A 64 -3.91 5.04 5.06
CA LEU A 64 -5.15 4.83 4.30
C LEU A 64 -4.87 4.12 2.97
N GLN A 65 -3.83 4.52 2.24
CA GLN A 65 -3.44 3.86 1.00
C GLN A 65 -3.05 2.40 1.25
N ILE A 66 -2.24 2.14 2.27
CA ILE A 66 -1.82 0.79 2.67
C ILE A 66 -3.06 -0.04 3.00
N THR A 67 -3.97 0.51 3.80
CA THR A 67 -5.22 -0.17 4.18
C THR A 67 -6.05 -0.54 2.96
N GLU A 68 -6.23 0.38 2.01
CA GLU A 68 -7.01 0.10 0.79
C GLU A 68 -6.34 -0.92 -0.13
N VAL A 69 -5.00 -0.90 -0.22
CA VAL A 69 -4.25 -1.95 -0.95
C VAL A 69 -4.42 -3.31 -0.26
N CYS A 70 -4.22 -3.40 1.06
CA CYS A 70 -4.38 -4.65 1.81
C CYS A 70 -5.82 -5.19 1.72
N LYS A 71 -6.84 -4.33 1.82
CA LYS A 71 -8.24 -4.72 1.59
C LYS A 71 -8.47 -5.24 0.18
N SER A 72 -7.90 -4.60 -0.82
CA SER A 72 -8.00 -5.08 -2.21
C SER A 72 -7.39 -6.47 -2.35
N SER A 73 -6.27 -6.75 -1.69
CA SER A 73 -5.67 -8.08 -1.66
C SER A 73 -6.58 -9.09 -0.96
N MET A 74 -7.03 -8.81 0.28
CA MET A 74 -7.88 -9.71 1.07
C MET A 74 -9.26 -9.99 0.43
N ARG A 75 -9.86 -9.00 -0.23
CA ARG A 75 -11.17 -9.18 -0.86
C ARG A 75 -11.13 -10.16 -2.05
N THR A 76 -9.94 -10.37 -2.61
CA THR A 76 -9.75 -11.32 -3.70
C THR A 76 -9.48 -12.74 -3.18
N GLU A 77 -9.09 -12.91 -1.92
CA GLU A 77 -8.94 -14.23 -1.26
C GLU A 77 -10.30 -14.89 -0.97
N ILE A 78 -11.39 -14.12 -0.83
CA ILE A 78 -12.74 -14.65 -0.55
C ILE A 78 -13.46 -15.10 -1.84
N LEU A 79 -12.93 -14.79 -3.03
CA LEU A 79 -13.39 -15.40 -4.28
C LEU A 79 -12.67 -16.73 -4.51
N GLU A 80 -13.12 -17.75 -3.77
CA GLU A 80 -12.93 -19.21 -3.97
C GLU A 80 -11.58 -19.63 -4.60
N PRO A 81 -10.65 -20.22 -3.82
CA PRO A 81 -9.51 -20.91 -4.41
C PRO A 81 -10.06 -22.09 -5.21
N ARG A 82 -9.94 -22.01 -6.55
CA ARG A 82 -10.17 -23.16 -7.43
C ARG A 82 -9.08 -24.20 -7.16
N LEU A 83 -9.25 -24.95 -6.09
CA LEU A 83 -8.50 -26.16 -5.78
C LEU A 83 -8.67 -27.12 -6.96
N ARG A 84 -7.61 -27.29 -7.76
CA ARG A 84 -7.55 -28.42 -8.68
C ARG A 84 -7.45 -29.68 -7.82
N ARG A 85 -8.29 -30.68 -8.10
CA ARG A 85 -8.20 -31.98 -7.41
C ARG A 85 -6.80 -32.56 -7.62
N GLY A 86 -6.01 -32.64 -6.55
CA GLY A 86 -4.74 -33.38 -6.55
C GLY A 86 -3.62 -32.79 -5.69
N ASP A 87 -3.59 -31.48 -5.43
CA ASP A 87 -2.47 -30.86 -4.70
C ASP A 87 -2.71 -30.86 -3.19
N ILE A 88 -2.22 -31.91 -2.53
CA ILE A 88 -2.03 -31.94 -1.08
C ILE A 88 -0.52 -32.03 -0.84
N ARG A 89 0.15 -30.88 -0.77
CA ARG A 89 1.44 -30.74 -0.08
C ARG A 89 1.24 -29.75 1.06
N GLN A 90 1.06 -30.27 2.28
CA GLN A 90 0.66 -29.50 3.47
C GLN A 90 1.73 -28.56 4.07
N ASN A 91 2.92 -28.44 3.47
CA ASN A 91 4.07 -27.81 4.13
C ASN A 91 4.72 -26.62 3.39
N TYR A 92 4.08 -26.07 2.35
CA TYR A 92 4.59 -24.88 1.67
C TYR A 92 3.63 -23.71 1.83
N LEU A 93 4.17 -22.54 2.17
CA LEU A 93 3.41 -21.30 2.08
C LEU A 93 3.33 -20.93 0.59
N GLU A 94 2.27 -21.40 -0.07
CA GLU A 94 2.02 -21.06 -1.48
C GLU A 94 1.18 -19.78 -1.55
N LEU A 95 1.73 -18.76 -2.20
CA LEU A 95 0.96 -17.60 -2.64
C LEU A 95 0.39 -17.87 -4.02
N SER A 96 -0.89 -17.55 -4.20
CA SER A 96 -1.48 -17.47 -5.54
C SER A 96 -0.72 -16.43 -6.36
N VAL A 97 -0.31 -16.80 -7.57
CA VAL A 97 0.47 -15.92 -8.47
C VAL A 97 -0.41 -14.72 -8.85
N TYR A 98 -0.25 -13.61 -8.13
CA TYR A 98 -0.92 -12.36 -8.45
C TYR A 98 0.02 -11.44 -9.21
N HIS A 99 -0.24 -11.28 -10.51
CA HIS A 99 0.23 -10.13 -11.26
C HIS A 99 -0.63 -8.93 -10.87
N SER A 100 -0.24 -8.18 -9.85
CA SER A 100 -0.80 -6.84 -9.69
C SER A 100 -0.24 -5.98 -10.82
N ALA A 101 -1.00 -5.82 -11.91
CA ALA A 101 -0.65 -4.97 -13.05
C ALA A 101 -0.44 -3.49 -12.68
N LYS A 102 -0.61 -3.13 -11.39
CA LYS A 102 -0.57 -1.76 -10.87
C LYS A 102 0.70 -1.45 -10.06
N TYR A 103 1.38 -2.46 -9.51
CA TYR A 103 2.58 -2.29 -8.68
C TYR A 103 3.69 -3.25 -9.08
N GLU A 104 3.83 -3.50 -10.37
CA GLU A 104 4.70 -4.51 -11.00
C GLU A 104 6.17 -4.48 -10.51
N LYS A 105 6.60 -3.41 -9.82
CA LYS A 105 7.97 -3.21 -9.30
C LYS A 105 8.09 -2.70 -7.86
N SER A 106 6.99 -2.54 -7.10
CA SER A 106 7.05 -1.81 -5.82
C SER A 106 7.07 -2.69 -4.57
N PHE A 107 6.67 -3.95 -4.68
CA PHE A 107 6.79 -4.93 -3.60
C PHE A 107 7.40 -6.19 -4.19
N LEU A 108 8.69 -6.39 -3.95
CA LEU A 108 9.24 -7.74 -4.03
C LEU A 108 8.58 -8.49 -2.87
N ILE A 109 7.50 -9.22 -3.17
CA ILE A 109 6.99 -10.23 -2.25
C ILE A 109 8.05 -11.35 -2.28
N SER A 110 9.11 -11.18 -1.50
CA SER A 110 10.24 -12.11 -1.36
C SER A 110 10.12 -12.97 -0.12
N ASP A 111 9.28 -12.56 0.83
CA ASP A 111 9.25 -13.13 2.18
C ASP A 111 8.83 -14.60 2.19
N PHE A 112 7.95 -15.03 1.28
CA PHE A 112 7.61 -16.45 1.13
C PHE A 112 8.73 -17.28 0.49
N LYS A 113 9.54 -16.69 -0.40
CA LYS A 113 10.71 -17.38 -0.97
C LYS A 113 11.73 -17.64 0.13
N ILE A 114 11.96 -16.62 0.97
CA ILE A 114 12.82 -16.71 2.14
C ILE A 114 12.26 -17.76 3.11
N TRP A 115 10.96 -17.72 3.41
CA TRP A 115 10.30 -18.71 4.28
C TRP A 115 10.46 -20.14 3.77
N ASN A 116 10.24 -20.38 2.47
CA ASN A 116 10.37 -21.70 1.86
C ASN A 116 11.84 -22.16 1.71
N GLN A 117 12.81 -21.26 1.87
CA GLN A 117 14.24 -21.59 1.92
C GLN A 117 14.71 -21.93 3.33
N LEU A 118 13.95 -21.57 4.37
CA LEU A 118 14.32 -21.88 5.74
C LEU A 118 14.24 -23.40 6.00
N PRO A 119 15.20 -23.97 6.75
CA PRO A 119 15.11 -25.34 7.24
C PRO A 119 13.85 -25.55 8.10
N ALA A 120 13.28 -26.75 8.05
CA ALA A 120 12.12 -27.13 8.87
C ALA A 120 12.38 -26.84 10.36
N ASP A 121 13.61 -27.10 10.82
CA ASP A 121 14.09 -26.87 12.18
C ASP A 121 13.96 -25.40 12.64
N CYS A 122 14.07 -24.45 11.71
CA CYS A 122 13.85 -23.03 12.01
C CYS A 122 12.35 -22.71 12.10
N THR A 123 11.54 -23.29 11.22
CA THR A 123 10.10 -22.98 11.11
C THR A 123 9.23 -23.56 12.23
N THR A 124 9.72 -24.57 12.95
CA THR A 124 8.99 -25.25 14.03
C THR A 124 9.31 -24.72 15.44
N LEU A 125 10.10 -23.65 15.55
CA LEU A 125 10.53 -23.12 16.86
C LEU A 125 9.37 -22.45 17.61
N PRO A 126 9.20 -22.73 18.92
CA PRO A 126 8.02 -22.31 19.69
C PRO A 126 8.06 -20.83 20.07
N THR A 127 9.24 -20.21 20.11
CA THR A 127 9.38 -18.80 20.49
C THR A 127 9.98 -17.96 19.36
N PHE A 128 9.51 -16.71 19.27
CA PHE A 128 10.01 -15.75 18.29
C PHE A 128 11.51 -15.45 18.45
N MET A 129 12.01 -15.44 19.69
CA MET A 129 13.43 -15.20 19.95
C MET A 129 14.31 -16.31 19.40
N GLU A 130 13.94 -17.57 19.63
CA GLU A 130 14.66 -18.73 19.09
C GLU A 130 14.61 -18.74 17.56
N PHE A 131 13.43 -18.48 16.98
CA PHE A 131 13.27 -18.33 15.53
C PHE A 131 14.21 -17.26 14.95
N ARG A 132 14.28 -16.09 15.59
CA ARG A 132 15.12 -14.97 15.13
C ARG A 132 16.60 -15.33 15.15
N ILE A 133 17.06 -16.01 16.20
CA ILE A 133 18.45 -16.46 16.34
C ILE A 133 18.78 -17.50 15.27
N ALA A 134 17.92 -18.52 15.10
CA ALA A 134 18.13 -19.58 14.11
C ALA A 134 18.13 -19.05 12.67
N CYS A 135 17.22 -18.13 12.33
CA CYS A 135 17.22 -17.47 11.02
C CYS A 135 18.51 -16.66 10.82
N TYR A 136 18.94 -15.91 11.84
CA TYR A 136 20.17 -15.12 11.75
C TYR A 136 21.40 -15.99 11.50
N GLU A 137 21.53 -17.12 12.22
CA GLU A 137 22.62 -18.08 11.99
C GLU A 137 22.58 -18.70 10.60
N TYR A 138 21.39 -19.07 10.11
CA TYR A 138 21.20 -19.61 8.76
C TYR A 138 21.65 -18.62 7.66
N PHE A 139 21.27 -17.35 7.76
CA PHE A 139 21.69 -16.33 6.80
C PHE A 139 23.18 -16.01 6.91
N LEU A 140 23.74 -16.03 8.12
CA LEU A 140 25.18 -15.78 8.33
C LEU A 140 26.06 -16.90 7.73
N GLN A 141 25.56 -18.14 7.71
CA GLN A 141 26.22 -19.26 7.05
C GLN A 141 26.07 -19.19 5.53
N SER A 142 24.90 -18.78 5.05
CA SER A 142 24.60 -18.63 3.62
C SER A 142 25.47 -17.55 2.95
N ASP A 143 25.81 -16.48 3.67
CA ASP A 143 26.62 -15.35 3.17
C ASP A 143 28.14 -15.65 3.14
N ARG A 144 28.58 -16.77 3.75
CA ARG A 144 29.97 -17.23 3.77
C ARG A 144 30.29 -18.29 2.69
N SER A 145 29.32 -18.65 1.86
CA SER A 145 29.38 -19.73 0.86
C SER A 145 29.69 -19.22 -0.55
#